data_AF-A0A3A9J917-F1
#
_entry.id   AF-A0A3A9J917-F1
#
_cell.length_a   1.000
_cell.length_b   1.000
_cell.length_c   1.000
_cell.angle_alpha   90.00
_cell.angle_beta   90.00
_cell.angle_gamma   90.00
#
_symmetry.space_group_name_H-M   'P 1'
#
loop_
_entity.id
_entity.type
_entity.pdbx_description
1 polymer ?
#
loop_
_entity_poly.entity_id
_entity_poly.type
_entity_poly.pdbx_seq_one_letter_code
_entity_poly.pdbx_strand_id
1 'polypeptide(L)' 'MPDPTRFAGKAAIVTGAAGGIGAATAARLAAEGAQVLLADREPGFAA' A
#
# COMPACT_ATOMS: atom_id res chain seq x y z
N MET A 1 -3.82 -6.68 15.49
CA MET A 1 -3.94 -5.27 15.04
C MET A 1 -2.58 -4.83 14.49
N PRO A 2 -2.49 -4.19 13.31
CA PRO A 2 -1.23 -3.58 12.86
C PRO A 2 -0.73 -2.53 13.86
N ASP A 3 0.59 -2.45 14.04
CA ASP A 3 1.23 -1.32 14.73
C ASP A 3 1.25 -0.12 13.76
N PRO A 4 0.54 0.98 14.07
CA PRO A 4 0.42 2.13 13.17
C PRO A 4 1.74 2.90 12.97
N THR A 5 2.80 2.56 13.72
CA THR A 5 4.07 3.29 13.70
C THR A 5 5.25 2.49 13.13
N ARG A 6 5.04 1.20 12.79
CA ARG A 6 6.12 0.31 12.30
C ARG A 6 6.88 0.89 11.10
N PHE A 7 6.20 1.63 10.22
CA PHE A 7 6.77 2.26 9.04
C PHE A 7 6.62 3.79 9.02
N ALA A 8 6.41 4.42 10.18
CA ALA A 8 6.31 5.86 10.28
C ALA A 8 7.55 6.56 9.67
N GLY A 9 7.30 7.58 8.83
CA GLY A 9 8.34 8.34 8.15
C GLY A 9 9.06 7.59 7.02
N LYS A 10 8.58 6.41 6.61
CA LYS A 10 9.11 5.65 5.47
C LYS A 10 8.22 5.83 4.24
N ALA A 11 8.84 5.79 3.07
CA ALA A 11 8.15 5.71 1.78
C ALA A 11 8.30 4.29 1.20
N ALA A 12 7.23 3.80 0.55
CA ALA A 12 7.20 2.50 -0.11
C ALA A 12 6.58 2.63 -1.50
N ILE A 13 7.08 1.85 -2.47
CA ILE A 13 6.48 1.69 -3.79
C ILE A 13 5.94 0.27 -3.87
N VAL A 14 4.67 0.13 -4.22
CA VAL A 14 4.03 -1.18 -4.43
C VAL A 14 3.69 -1.31 -5.92
N THR A 15 4.28 -2.30 -6.58
CA THR A 15 3.94 -2.67 -7.95
C THR A 15 2.84 -3.75 -7.96
N GLY A 16 2.03 -3.81 -9.01
CA GLY A 16 0.88 -4.73 -9.02
C GLY A 16 -0.21 -4.28 -8.04
N ALA A 17 -0.30 -2.98 -7.77
CA ALA A 17 -1.14 -2.40 -6.72
C ALA A 17 -2.63 -2.29 -7.08
N ALA A 18 -3.03 -2.59 -8.32
CA ALA A 18 -4.43 -2.45 -8.75
C ALA A 18 -5.37 -3.45 -8.06
N GLY A 19 -4.86 -4.59 -7.57
CA GLY A 19 -5.69 -5.60 -6.91
C GLY A 19 -4.92 -6.67 -6.13
N GLY A 20 -5.66 -7.65 -5.61
CA GLY A 20 -5.12 -8.82 -4.94
C GLY A 20 -4.12 -8.50 -3.81
N ILE A 21 -2.98 -9.21 -3.83
CA ILE A 21 -1.94 -9.07 -2.80
C ILE A 21 -1.31 -7.68 -2.83
N GLY A 22 -1.11 -7.08 -4.01
CA GLY A 22 -0.53 -5.75 -4.11
C GLY A 22 -1.39 -4.70 -3.42
N ALA A 23 -2.69 -4.68 -3.70
CA ALA A 23 -3.64 -3.79 -3.03
C ALA A 23 -3.69 -4.03 -1.50
N ALA A 24 -3.76 -5.29 -1.07
CA ALA A 24 -3.76 -5.62 0.36
C ALA A 24 -2.46 -5.21 1.06
N THR A 25 -1.32 -5.36 0.39
CA THR A 25 -0.01 -4.98 0.90
C THR A 25 0.10 -3.46 1.03
N ALA A 26 -0.33 -2.73 0.00
CA ALA A 26 -0.37 -1.26 0.03
C ALA A 26 -1.25 -0.73 1.17
N ALA A 27 -2.46 -1.28 1.32
CA ALA A 27 -3.36 -0.92 2.41
C ALA A 27 -2.72 -1.20 3.79
N ARG A 28 -2.02 -2.32 3.92
CA ARG A 28 -1.34 -2.68 5.17
C ARG A 28 -0.16 -1.76 5.47
N LEU A 29 0.66 -1.42 4.48
CA LEU A 29 1.79 -0.49 4.63
C LEU A 29 1.31 0.91 5.03
N ALA A 30 0.24 1.40 4.41
CA ALA A 30 -0.37 2.67 4.76
C ALA A 30 -0.92 2.66 6.19
N ALA A 31 -1.60 1.58 6.59
CA ALA A 31 -2.11 1.41 7.96
C ALA A 31 -0.99 1.32 9.02
N GLU A 32 0.22 0.90 8.62
CA GLU A 32 1.41 0.84 9.47
C GLU A 32 2.29 2.12 9.40
N GLY A 33 1.77 3.19 8.77
CA GLY A 33 2.34 4.54 8.81
C GLY A 33 3.25 4.93 7.64
N ALA A 34 3.34 4.10 6.60
CA ALA A 34 4.13 4.42 5.41
C ALA A 34 3.41 5.39 4.46
N GLN A 35 4.17 6.23 3.77
CA GLN A 35 3.71 6.88 2.53
C GLN A 35 3.85 5.91 1.37
N VAL A 36 2.76 5.55 0.70
CA VAL A 36 2.74 4.49 -0.30
C VAL A 36 2.43 5.03 -1.69
N LEU A 37 3.32 4.79 -2.65
CA LEU A 37 3.08 4.98 -4.07
C LEU A 37 2.54 3.68 -4.68
N LEU A 38 1.38 3.76 -5.32
CA LEU A 38 0.76 2.64 -6.03
C LEU A 38 1.17 2.69 -7.50
N ALA A 39 1.77 1.60 -7.99
CA ALA A 39 2.18 1.48 -9.37
C ALA A 39 1.54 0.24 -10.00
N ASP A 40 0.77 0.44 -11.04
CA ASP A 40 0.18 -0.63 -11.85
C ASP A 40 -0.03 -0.13 -13.28
N ARG A 41 -0.22 -1.07 -14.22
CA ARG A 41 -0.59 -0.78 -15.60
C ARG A 41 -2.10 -0.55 -15.72
N GLU A 42 -2.87 -1.31 -14.95
CA GLU A 42 -4.32 -1.19 -14.92
C GLU A 42 -4.74 -0.10 -13.93
N PRO A 43 -5.84 0.63 -14.20
CA PRO A 43 -6.42 1.49 -13.19
C PRO A 43 -6.83 0.64 -11.98
N GLY A 44 -6.65 1.19 -10.77
CA GLY A 44 -7.10 0.52 -9.55
C GLY A 44 -8.60 0.23 -9.61
N PHE A 45 -9.03 -0.87 -8.99
CA PHE A 45 -10.47 -1.13 -8.85
C PHE A 45 -11.11 0.04 -8.08
N ALA A 46 -12.09 0.70 -8.71
CA ALA A 46 -12.98 1.60 -7.99
C ALA A 46 -13.77 0.76 -6.98
N ALA A 47 -13.64 1.11 -5.70
CA ALA A 47 -14.55 0.62 -4.67
C ALA A 47 -15.94 1.23 -4.86
#